data_AF-A0A1J5PWA4-F1
#
_entry.id   AF-A0A1J5PWA4-F1
#
_cell.length_a   1.000
_cell.length_b   1.000
_cell.length_c   1.000
_cell.angle_alpha   90.00
_cell.angle_beta   90.00
_cell.angle_gamma   90.00
#
_symmetry.space_group_name_H-M   'P 1'
#
loop_
_entity.id
_entity.type
_entity.pdbx_description
1 polymer ?
#
loop_
_entity_poly.entity_id
_entity_poly.type
_entity_poly.pdbx_seq_one_letter_code
_entity_poly.pdbx_strand_id
1 'polypeptide(L)'
;MSAKGIAQIAVVMGSCTAGGAYVPAMSDVTIIVKNQGTIFLAGPPLVKAATGEVVTAEDLGGGDVHTRLSGVADYLAEDDAHALALARRAVGNLNRRKPDTVQWLSVEEPAYDPEEILGVVPGDLRTPYDIREVIARVVDGSRFDEFKARFGETLVTGFAHVMGCPVGIVANNGVLFSEAAVKGAHFIELCSQRSIPLVFMQNITGLMVGRKYENEGIARHGAKMVTAVATTEVPKITMLVGGSFGAGNYGMAGRAYSPRFLWTWPNSRISVMGGEQAAGVLATVKREGIERVGGTWSPEEEAEFKRPTIEMFETQSHPLYASARLWDDGIVDPRKTRAVLGLSLSAALNAPISATKFGLFRM
;
A
#
# COMPACT_ATOMS: atom_id res chain seq x y z
N MET A 1 -18.42 8.17 -5.89
CA MET A 1 -17.39 9.24 -5.89
C MET A 1 -17.99 10.59 -6.30
N SER A 2 -18.73 10.64 -7.42
CA SER A 2 -19.49 11.83 -7.85
C SER A 2 -20.31 12.51 -6.74
N ALA A 3 -21.13 11.75 -5.99
CA ALA A 3 -21.90 12.30 -4.86
C ALA A 3 -21.08 12.95 -3.72
N LYS A 4 -19.77 12.67 -3.64
CA LYS A 4 -18.83 13.32 -2.69
C LYS A 4 -18.09 14.50 -3.33
N GLY A 5 -18.48 14.94 -4.52
CA GLY A 5 -17.79 15.98 -5.29
C GLY A 5 -16.46 15.55 -5.92
N ILE A 6 -16.20 14.24 -6.05
CA ILE A 6 -15.01 13.73 -6.73
C ILE A 6 -15.39 13.42 -8.17
N ALA A 7 -14.97 14.29 -9.09
CA ALA A 7 -15.31 14.23 -10.51
C ALA A 7 -15.00 12.86 -11.13
N GLN A 8 -15.94 12.33 -11.91
CA GLN A 8 -15.84 11.11 -12.69
C GLN A 8 -15.85 11.49 -14.17
N ILE A 9 -14.77 11.22 -14.88
CA ILE A 9 -14.62 11.57 -16.31
C ILE A 9 -14.28 10.30 -17.08
N ALA A 10 -15.08 9.97 -18.10
CA ALA A 10 -14.87 8.82 -18.97
C ALA A 10 -14.44 9.25 -20.37
N VAL A 11 -13.53 8.47 -20.97
CA VAL A 11 -13.07 8.63 -22.36
C VAL A 11 -13.20 7.28 -23.07
N VAL A 12 -14.19 7.15 -23.94
CA VAL A 12 -14.53 5.92 -24.66
C VAL A 12 -13.79 5.89 -25.98
N MET A 13 -12.67 5.17 -26.00
CA MET A 13 -11.74 5.06 -27.14
C MET A 13 -11.84 3.68 -27.82
N GLY A 14 -12.93 2.94 -27.60
CA GLY A 14 -13.13 1.61 -28.15
C GLY A 14 -14.46 1.00 -27.69
N SER A 15 -14.53 -0.34 -27.66
CA SER A 15 -15.75 -1.07 -27.28
C SER A 15 -16.05 -0.99 -25.79
N CYS A 16 -17.29 -0.63 -25.45
CA CYS A 16 -17.80 -0.51 -24.09
C CYS A 16 -19.16 -1.24 -23.98
N THR A 17 -19.11 -2.53 -23.69
CA THR A 17 -20.28 -3.43 -23.76
C THR A 17 -20.80 -3.88 -22.39
N ALA A 18 -22.10 -4.18 -22.31
CA ALA A 18 -22.77 -4.76 -21.16
C ALA A 18 -22.52 -3.95 -19.87
N GLY A 19 -22.01 -4.58 -18.81
CA GLY A 19 -21.72 -3.89 -17.56
C GLY A 19 -20.69 -2.76 -17.71
N GLY A 20 -19.81 -2.84 -18.71
CA GLY A 20 -18.85 -1.79 -19.02
C GLY A 20 -19.51 -0.48 -19.45
N ALA A 21 -20.69 -0.54 -20.09
CA ALA A 21 -21.43 0.64 -20.56
C ALA A 21 -21.80 1.61 -19.43
N TYR A 22 -21.84 1.14 -18.17
CA TYR A 22 -22.07 2.00 -17.02
C TYR A 22 -20.88 2.89 -16.64
N VAL A 23 -19.66 2.59 -17.09
CA VAL A 23 -18.50 3.48 -16.88
C VAL A 23 -18.76 4.87 -17.49
N PRO A 24 -19.06 4.99 -18.79
CA PRO A 24 -19.44 6.27 -19.38
C PRO A 24 -20.82 6.74 -18.91
N ALA A 25 -21.83 5.87 -18.83
CA ALA A 25 -23.20 6.30 -18.51
C ALA A 25 -23.38 6.85 -17.08
N MET A 26 -22.46 6.52 -16.15
CA MET A 26 -22.47 7.01 -14.76
C MET A 26 -21.35 8.02 -14.46
N SER A 27 -20.62 8.47 -15.48
CA SER A 27 -19.61 9.53 -15.32
C SER A 27 -20.26 10.91 -15.37
N ASP A 28 -19.65 11.90 -14.70
CA ASP A 28 -20.12 13.29 -14.71
C ASP A 28 -19.89 13.95 -16.08
N VAL A 29 -18.84 13.50 -16.80
CA VAL A 29 -18.52 13.89 -18.18
C VAL A 29 -18.04 12.67 -18.95
N THR A 30 -18.60 12.44 -20.13
CA THR A 30 -18.25 11.36 -21.05
C THR A 30 -17.84 11.90 -22.41
N ILE A 31 -16.66 11.49 -22.86
CA ILE A 31 -16.10 11.79 -24.17
C ILE A 31 -16.05 10.49 -24.98
N ILE A 32 -16.45 10.50 -26.24
CA ILE A 32 -16.43 9.32 -27.12
C ILE A 32 -15.75 9.63 -28.44
N VAL A 33 -14.89 8.72 -28.92
CA VAL A 33 -14.22 8.85 -30.22
C VAL A 33 -15.17 8.41 -31.33
N LYS A 34 -15.38 9.28 -32.32
CA LYS A 34 -16.24 9.05 -33.48
C LYS A 34 -15.74 7.85 -34.31
N ASN A 35 -16.65 7.03 -34.82
CA ASN A 35 -16.34 5.86 -35.67
C ASN A 35 -15.35 4.86 -35.03
N GLN A 36 -15.27 4.81 -33.70
CA GLN A 36 -14.34 3.96 -32.95
C GLN A 36 -14.91 3.56 -31.58
N GLY A 37 -15.31 4.55 -30.79
CA GLY A 37 -15.96 4.35 -29.50
C GLY A 37 -17.38 3.83 -29.69
N THR A 38 -17.74 2.79 -28.95
CA THR A 38 -19.10 2.23 -28.96
C THR A 38 -19.57 1.90 -27.55
N ILE A 39 -20.83 2.21 -27.23
CA ILE A 39 -21.44 1.95 -25.92
C ILE A 39 -22.76 1.21 -26.12
N PHE A 40 -22.97 0.07 -25.45
CA PHE A 40 -24.26 -0.61 -25.46
C PHE A 40 -24.38 -1.63 -24.34
N LEU A 41 -25.60 -1.82 -23.82
CA LEU A 41 -25.88 -2.88 -22.83
C LEU A 41 -25.91 -4.28 -23.48
N ALA A 42 -26.33 -4.36 -24.73
CA ALA A 42 -26.34 -5.58 -25.51
C ALA A 42 -25.67 -5.28 -26.86
N GLY A 43 -24.53 -5.91 -27.13
CA GLY A 43 -23.86 -5.72 -28.42
C GLY A 43 -24.63 -6.34 -29.58
N PRO A 44 -24.24 -6.04 -30.84
CA PRO A 44 -24.94 -6.53 -32.02
C PRO A 44 -25.21 -8.04 -32.06
N PRO A 45 -24.29 -8.93 -31.62
CA PRO A 45 -24.59 -10.37 -31.57
C PRO A 45 -25.76 -10.72 -30.65
N LEU A 46 -25.90 -10.02 -29.52
CA LEU A 46 -26.97 -10.26 -28.56
C LEU A 46 -28.31 -9.67 -29.05
N VAL A 47 -28.28 -8.49 -29.67
CA VAL A 47 -29.46 -7.89 -30.33
C VAL A 47 -30.01 -8.83 -31.40
N LYS A 48 -29.14 -9.34 -32.27
CA LYS A 48 -29.52 -10.31 -33.30
C LYS A 48 -30.09 -11.59 -32.72
N ALA A 49 -29.46 -12.15 -31.68
CA ALA A 49 -29.94 -13.37 -31.06
C ALA A 49 -31.31 -13.20 -30.38
N ALA A 50 -31.56 -12.04 -29.78
CA ALA A 50 -32.79 -11.78 -29.03
C ALA A 50 -33.97 -11.34 -29.92
N THR A 51 -33.70 -10.62 -31.01
CA THR A 51 -34.75 -9.92 -31.79
C THR A 51 -34.74 -10.26 -33.28
N GLY A 52 -33.65 -10.86 -33.79
CA GLY A 52 -33.42 -11.05 -35.23
C GLY A 52 -32.86 -9.82 -35.95
N GLU A 53 -32.82 -8.65 -35.31
CA GLU A 53 -32.30 -7.41 -35.89
C GLU A 53 -30.80 -7.51 -36.18
N VAL A 54 -30.39 -7.07 -37.37
CA VAL A 54 -28.98 -6.98 -37.78
C VAL A 54 -28.60 -5.52 -37.88
N VAL A 55 -27.75 -5.07 -36.96
CA VAL A 55 -27.30 -3.68 -36.83
C VAL A 55 -25.78 -3.67 -36.63
N THR A 56 -25.10 -2.64 -37.11
CA THR A 56 -23.65 -2.50 -36.87
C THR A 56 -23.38 -1.96 -35.46
N ALA A 57 -22.15 -2.06 -34.98
CA ALA A 57 -21.80 -1.50 -33.67
C ALA A 57 -21.89 0.04 -33.65
N GLU A 58 -21.55 0.70 -34.76
CA GLU A 58 -21.63 2.17 -34.89
C GLU A 58 -23.10 2.63 -34.93
N ASP A 59 -23.96 1.93 -35.67
CA ASP A 59 -25.38 2.28 -35.76
C ASP A 59 -26.14 1.98 -34.46
N LEU A 60 -25.70 0.96 -33.70
CA LEU A 60 -26.33 0.57 -32.44
C LEU A 60 -25.96 1.50 -31.28
N GLY A 61 -24.71 1.97 -31.23
CA GLY A 61 -24.19 2.70 -30.08
C GLY A 61 -22.88 3.43 -30.34
N GLY A 62 -22.68 3.93 -31.56
CA GLY A 62 -21.50 4.72 -31.93
C GLY A 62 -21.48 6.11 -31.33
N GLY A 63 -20.40 6.85 -31.61
CA GLY A 63 -20.21 8.21 -31.12
C GLY A 63 -21.34 9.16 -31.54
N ASP A 64 -21.79 9.06 -32.79
CA ASP A 64 -22.89 9.88 -33.30
C ASP A 64 -24.22 9.59 -32.58
N VAL A 65 -24.54 8.30 -32.37
CA VAL A 65 -25.75 7.88 -31.64
C VAL A 65 -25.79 8.52 -30.25
N HIS A 66 -24.69 8.46 -29.51
CA HIS A 66 -24.67 8.88 -28.11
C HIS A 66 -24.47 10.37 -27.88
N THR A 67 -23.90 11.10 -28.83
CA THR A 67 -23.70 12.56 -28.72
C THR A 67 -24.77 13.37 -29.43
N ARG A 68 -25.52 12.78 -30.36
CA ARG A 68 -26.59 13.45 -31.10
C ARG A 68 -28.00 12.98 -30.74
N LEU A 69 -28.20 11.70 -30.48
CA LEU A 69 -29.54 11.12 -30.30
C LEU A 69 -29.87 10.79 -28.86
N SER A 70 -29.03 10.00 -28.18
CA SER A 70 -29.36 9.47 -26.86
C SER A 70 -28.89 10.35 -25.70
N GLY A 71 -27.85 11.18 -25.90
CA GLY A 71 -27.23 11.98 -24.84
C GLY A 71 -26.48 11.17 -23.78
N VAL A 72 -26.01 9.96 -24.08
CA VAL A 72 -25.20 9.15 -23.15
C VAL A 72 -23.74 9.65 -23.10
N ALA A 73 -23.28 10.32 -24.15
CA ALA A 73 -21.98 10.96 -24.20
C ALA A 73 -22.14 12.46 -24.44
N ASP A 74 -21.26 13.25 -23.83
CA ASP A 74 -21.35 14.72 -23.83
C ASP A 74 -20.50 15.37 -24.93
N TYR A 75 -19.40 14.72 -25.30
CA TYR A 75 -18.45 15.22 -26.30
C TYR A 75 -18.09 14.17 -27.33
N LEU A 76 -18.17 14.56 -28.60
CA LEU A 76 -17.67 13.78 -29.74
C LEU A 76 -16.22 14.20 -30.04
N ALA A 77 -15.29 13.26 -29.99
CA ALA A 77 -13.90 13.44 -30.39
C ALA A 77 -13.66 12.88 -31.79
N GLU A 78 -12.75 13.49 -32.54
CA GLU A 78 -12.41 13.06 -33.91
C GLU A 78 -11.45 11.87 -33.90
N ASP A 79 -10.57 11.82 -32.91
CA ASP A 79 -9.59 10.76 -32.68
C ASP A 79 -9.19 10.72 -31.20
N ASP A 80 -8.32 9.76 -30.86
CA ASP A 80 -7.79 9.57 -29.51
C ASP A 80 -7.09 10.82 -28.96
N ALA A 81 -6.32 11.54 -29.79
CA ALA A 81 -5.59 12.73 -29.35
C ALA A 81 -6.54 13.87 -29.00
N HIS A 82 -7.59 14.08 -29.81
CA HIS A 82 -8.65 15.04 -29.54
C HIS A 82 -9.43 14.65 -28.27
N ALA A 83 -9.71 13.36 -28.06
CA ALA A 83 -10.39 12.87 -26.87
C ALA A 83 -9.60 13.18 -25.58
N LEU A 84 -8.27 12.99 -25.60
CA LEU A 84 -7.41 13.35 -24.48
C LEU A 84 -7.33 14.88 -24.26
N ALA A 85 -7.35 15.67 -25.34
CA ALA A 85 -7.42 17.14 -25.23
C ALA A 85 -8.74 17.61 -24.60
N LEU A 86 -9.86 16.96 -24.93
CA LEU A 86 -11.17 17.17 -24.29
C LEU A 86 -11.13 16.79 -22.80
N ALA A 87 -10.52 15.65 -22.46
CA ALA A 87 -10.40 15.21 -21.07
C ALA A 87 -9.60 16.22 -20.22
N ARG A 88 -8.50 16.77 -20.77
CA ARG A 88 -7.74 17.84 -20.12
C ARG A 88 -8.56 19.12 -19.92
N ARG A 89 -9.41 19.48 -20.88
CA ARG A 89 -10.35 20.61 -20.75
C ARG A 89 -11.38 20.35 -19.64
N ALA A 90 -11.95 19.15 -19.56
CA ALA A 90 -12.86 18.76 -18.50
C ALA A 90 -12.20 18.87 -17.12
N VAL A 91 -10.96 18.39 -16.97
CA VAL A 91 -10.17 18.54 -15.73
C VAL A 91 -9.88 20.02 -15.42
N GLY A 92 -9.59 20.84 -16.43
CA GLY A 92 -9.35 22.29 -16.27
C GLY A 92 -10.56 23.06 -15.72
N ASN A 93 -11.78 22.55 -15.94
CA ASN A 93 -13.03 23.18 -15.52
C ASN A 93 -13.55 22.68 -14.16
N LEU A 94 -12.77 21.88 -13.41
CA LEU A 94 -13.21 21.31 -12.13
C LEU A 94 -13.35 22.33 -10.99
N ASN A 95 -12.92 23.58 -11.17
CA ASN A 95 -12.89 24.62 -10.13
C ASN A 95 -12.30 24.10 -8.80
N ARG A 96 -11.21 23.33 -8.89
CA ARG A 96 -10.64 22.61 -7.77
C ARG A 96 -9.36 23.27 -7.28
N ARG A 97 -9.27 23.51 -5.97
CA ARG A 97 -8.05 23.88 -5.25
C ARG A 97 -7.61 22.72 -4.35
N LYS A 98 -6.31 22.55 -4.14
CA LYS A 98 -5.81 21.66 -3.09
C LYS A 98 -6.22 22.21 -1.71
N PRO A 99 -6.73 21.37 -0.79
CA PRO A 99 -7.03 21.82 0.55
C PRO A 99 -5.75 22.18 1.32
N ASP A 100 -5.85 23.18 2.18
CA ASP A 100 -4.77 23.53 3.10
C ASP A 100 -4.79 22.51 4.25
N THR A 101 -3.93 21.49 4.18
CA THR A 101 -3.92 20.32 5.08
C THR A 101 -2.77 20.33 6.08
N VAL A 102 -1.55 20.58 5.58
CA VAL A 102 -0.31 20.64 6.37
C VAL A 102 0.48 21.89 5.99
N GLN A 103 1.42 22.29 6.84
CA GLN A 103 2.40 23.31 6.47
C GLN A 103 3.50 22.66 5.62
N TRP A 104 3.48 22.96 4.33
CA TRP A 104 4.56 22.58 3.41
C TRP A 104 5.75 23.53 3.57
N LEU A 105 6.95 22.96 3.68
CA LEU A 105 8.20 23.71 3.66
C LEU A 105 8.83 23.69 2.26
N SER A 106 9.84 24.55 2.06
CA SER A 106 10.70 24.47 0.87
C SER A 106 11.40 23.12 0.82
N VAL A 107 11.42 22.52 -0.36
CA VAL A 107 12.10 21.24 -0.60
C VAL A 107 13.61 21.45 -0.44
N GLU A 108 14.26 20.54 0.27
CA GLU A 108 15.71 20.43 0.36
C GLU A 108 16.11 18.98 0.08
N GLU A 109 17.14 18.77 -0.73
CA GLU A 109 17.65 17.42 -0.98
C GLU A 109 18.27 16.81 0.29
N PRO A 110 18.31 15.48 0.42
CA PRO A 110 19.04 14.83 1.49
C PRO A 110 20.54 15.17 1.41
N ALA A 111 21.23 15.15 2.54
CA ALA A 111 22.67 15.38 2.61
C ALA A 111 23.51 14.21 2.05
N TYR A 112 22.89 13.04 1.84
CA TYR A 112 23.50 11.83 1.30
C TYR A 112 22.81 11.42 0.01
N ASP A 113 23.57 10.84 -0.93
CA ASP A 113 23.03 10.41 -2.22
C ASP A 113 22.08 9.21 -2.03
N PRO A 114 20.83 9.27 -2.52
CA PRO A 114 19.92 8.12 -2.53
C PRO A 114 20.48 6.87 -3.23
N GLU A 115 21.44 7.00 -4.15
CA GLU A 115 22.12 5.86 -4.78
C GLU A 115 22.87 4.98 -3.74
N GLU A 116 23.32 5.57 -2.63
CA GLU A 116 24.02 4.85 -1.56
C GLU A 116 23.11 3.84 -0.81
N ILE A 117 21.79 3.93 -0.93
CA ILE A 117 20.83 3.01 -0.27
C ILE A 117 21.16 1.54 -0.61
N LEU A 118 21.60 1.26 -1.84
CA LEU A 118 21.95 -0.09 -2.27
C LEU A 118 23.17 -0.68 -1.56
N GLY A 119 24.06 0.17 -1.02
CA GLY A 119 25.21 -0.25 -0.23
C GLY A 119 24.93 -0.30 1.28
N VAL A 120 23.92 0.43 1.74
CA VAL A 120 23.49 0.49 3.15
C VAL A 120 22.64 -0.72 3.54
N VAL A 121 21.71 -1.12 2.67
CA VAL A 121 20.73 -2.16 2.99
C VAL A 121 21.25 -3.53 2.53
N PRO A 122 21.47 -4.47 3.45
CA PRO A 122 21.96 -5.80 3.10
C PRO A 122 20.97 -6.55 2.20
N GLY A 123 21.50 -7.34 1.26
CA GLY A 123 20.68 -8.23 0.43
C GLY A 123 20.04 -9.39 1.22
N ASP A 124 20.69 -9.85 2.30
CA ASP A 124 20.14 -10.86 3.22
C ASP A 124 19.35 -10.18 4.34
N LEU A 125 18.04 -10.46 4.41
CA LEU A 125 17.11 -9.93 5.41
C LEU A 125 17.47 -10.28 6.86
N ARG A 126 18.34 -11.27 7.08
CA ARG A 126 18.81 -11.65 8.43
C ARG A 126 19.95 -10.77 8.92
N THR A 127 20.62 -10.03 8.04
CA THR A 127 21.72 -9.15 8.40
C THR A 127 21.16 -7.85 8.97
N PRO A 128 21.41 -7.53 10.26
CA PRO A 128 20.96 -6.27 10.84
C PRO A 128 21.65 -5.08 10.19
N TYR A 129 20.94 -3.97 10.08
CA TYR A 129 21.48 -2.67 9.70
C TYR A 129 20.72 -1.57 10.46
N ASP A 130 21.30 -0.37 10.55
CA ASP A 130 20.60 0.76 11.17
C ASP A 130 19.66 1.41 10.16
N ILE A 131 18.35 1.35 10.42
CA ILE A 131 17.33 1.94 9.56
C ILE A 131 17.47 3.47 9.42
N ARG A 132 18.17 4.13 10.34
CA ARG A 132 18.47 5.56 10.26
C ARG A 132 19.29 5.91 9.02
N GLU A 133 20.11 4.99 8.52
CA GLU A 133 20.88 5.19 7.29
C GLU A 133 19.97 5.30 6.05
N VAL A 134 18.83 4.59 6.04
CA VAL A 134 17.82 4.75 5.00
C VAL A 134 17.07 6.07 5.19
N ILE A 135 16.67 6.40 6.42
CA ILE A 135 15.96 7.65 6.73
C ILE A 135 16.79 8.86 6.28
N ALA A 136 18.09 8.88 6.58
CA ALA A 136 19.01 9.96 6.23
C ALA A 136 19.09 10.22 4.71
N ARG A 137 18.90 9.20 3.87
CA ARG A 137 18.91 9.30 2.40
C ARG A 137 17.53 9.61 1.81
N VAL A 138 16.49 9.67 2.64
CA VAL A 138 15.09 9.88 2.21
C VAL A 138 14.58 11.26 2.62
N VAL A 139 14.93 11.75 3.81
CA VAL A 139 14.35 12.98 4.38
C VAL A 139 15.12 14.24 3.98
N ASP A 140 14.43 15.36 3.95
CA ASP A 140 14.96 16.67 3.56
C ASP A 140 16.14 17.08 4.46
N GLY A 141 17.28 17.42 3.83
CA GLY A 141 18.52 17.79 4.51
C GLY A 141 19.07 16.73 5.46
N SER A 142 18.61 15.47 5.36
CA SER A 142 18.92 14.39 6.29
C SER A 142 18.61 14.69 7.76
N ARG A 143 17.68 15.63 8.02
CA ARG A 143 17.30 16.03 9.38
C ARG A 143 16.17 15.16 9.89
N PHE A 144 16.41 14.53 11.03
CA PHE A 144 15.45 13.65 11.69
C PHE A 144 15.45 13.92 13.19
N ASP A 145 14.32 14.42 13.70
CA ASP A 145 14.11 14.65 15.14
C ASP A 145 13.57 13.38 15.79
N GLU A 146 14.48 12.57 16.35
CA GLU A 146 14.14 11.24 16.85
C GLU A 146 13.40 11.31 18.20
N PHE A 147 12.15 10.84 18.19
CA PHE A 147 11.33 10.68 19.39
C PHE A 147 11.74 9.41 20.15
N LYS A 148 11.96 9.55 21.46
CA LYS A 148 12.34 8.43 22.35
C LYS A 148 13.54 7.63 21.81
N ALA A 149 14.60 8.32 21.39
CA ALA A 149 15.79 7.69 20.78
C ALA A 149 16.43 6.59 21.67
N ARG A 150 16.31 6.70 23.00
CA ARG A 150 16.91 5.80 24.00
C ARG A 150 15.92 4.82 24.65
N PHE A 151 14.75 4.61 24.06
CA PHE A 151 13.71 3.73 24.58
C PHE A 151 13.06 2.94 23.45
N GLY A 152 12.95 1.62 23.60
CA GLY A 152 12.39 0.75 22.55
C GLY A 152 13.15 0.90 21.21
N GLU A 153 14.48 0.81 21.25
CA GLU A 153 15.40 1.17 20.15
C GLU A 153 15.23 0.31 18.88
N THR A 154 14.53 -0.81 18.98
CA THR A 154 14.15 -1.65 17.82
C THR A 154 13.02 -1.06 16.98
N LEU A 155 12.43 0.04 17.41
CA LEU A 155 11.53 0.88 16.60
C LEU A 155 12.01 2.33 16.64
N VAL A 156 12.44 2.82 15.50
CA VAL A 156 12.83 4.22 15.30
C VAL A 156 11.59 5.03 14.96
N THR A 157 11.37 6.12 15.69
CA THR A 157 10.26 7.04 15.45
C THR A 157 10.75 8.46 15.52
N GLY A 158 10.28 9.34 14.64
CA GLY A 158 10.70 10.74 14.67
C GLY A 158 10.06 11.59 13.59
N PHE A 159 10.24 12.89 13.73
CA PHE A 159 9.70 13.88 12.81
C PHE A 159 10.73 14.27 11.75
N ALA A 160 10.28 14.41 10.52
CA ALA A 160 11.09 14.80 9.38
C ALA A 160 10.25 15.54 8.34
N HIS A 161 10.88 15.97 7.26
CA HIS A 161 10.19 16.41 6.05
C HIS A 161 10.61 15.54 4.86
N VAL A 162 9.69 15.28 3.94
CA VAL A 162 9.97 14.61 2.66
C VAL A 162 9.37 15.45 1.55
N MET A 163 10.23 16.03 0.72
CA MET A 163 9.85 16.96 -0.35
C MET A 163 8.93 18.08 0.19
N GLY A 164 9.33 18.68 1.31
CA GLY A 164 8.61 19.75 1.99
C GLY A 164 7.40 19.30 2.82
N CYS A 165 6.94 18.05 2.71
CA CYS A 165 5.82 17.54 3.51
C CYS A 165 6.29 17.15 4.91
N PRO A 166 5.70 17.63 6.01
CA PRO A 166 5.98 17.11 7.35
C PRO A 166 5.52 15.66 7.44
N VAL A 167 6.34 14.80 8.04
CA VAL A 167 6.04 13.38 8.24
C VAL A 167 6.46 12.90 9.62
N GLY A 168 5.69 11.95 10.16
CA GLY A 168 6.09 11.11 11.27
C GLY A 168 6.55 9.77 10.73
N ILE A 169 7.81 9.43 10.91
CA ILE A 169 8.37 8.15 10.43
C ILE A 169 8.30 7.13 11.57
N VAL A 170 7.87 5.91 11.24
CA VAL A 170 7.85 4.74 12.13
C VAL A 170 8.56 3.60 11.41
N ALA A 171 9.76 3.25 11.85
CA ALA A 171 10.68 2.40 11.10
C ALA A 171 11.26 1.27 11.96
N ASN A 172 11.22 0.03 11.47
CA ASN A 172 11.78 -1.10 12.22
C ASN A 172 13.30 -1.09 12.21
N ASN A 173 13.89 -1.39 13.37
CA ASN A 173 15.33 -1.52 13.57
C ASN A 173 15.64 -2.81 14.35
N GLY A 174 14.80 -3.85 14.17
CA GLY A 174 14.85 -5.12 14.89
C GLY A 174 13.48 -5.69 15.25
N VAL A 175 13.47 -6.68 16.12
CA VAL A 175 12.27 -7.33 16.67
C VAL A 175 11.48 -6.36 17.56
N LEU A 176 10.14 -6.42 17.53
CA LEU A 176 9.32 -5.57 18.38
C LEU A 176 9.20 -6.10 19.82
N PHE A 177 9.55 -5.26 20.78
CA PHE A 177 9.32 -5.45 22.21
C PHE A 177 8.11 -4.62 22.69
N SER A 178 7.68 -4.84 23.93
CA SER A 178 6.61 -4.06 24.59
C SER A 178 6.89 -2.56 24.57
N GLU A 179 8.14 -2.16 24.85
CA GLU A 179 8.62 -0.79 24.85
C GLU A 179 8.49 -0.15 23.47
N ALA A 180 8.88 -0.89 22.42
CA ALA A 180 8.77 -0.45 21.04
C ALA A 180 7.30 -0.22 20.64
N ALA A 181 6.40 -1.12 21.03
CA ALA A 181 4.98 -0.98 20.74
C ALA A 181 4.34 0.23 21.47
N VAL A 182 4.67 0.46 22.74
CA VAL A 182 4.18 1.63 23.49
C VAL A 182 4.79 2.93 22.97
N LYS A 183 6.06 2.91 22.53
CA LYS A 183 6.69 4.03 21.82
C LYS A 183 5.94 4.36 20.53
N GLY A 184 5.67 3.36 19.71
CA GLY A 184 4.95 3.49 18.45
C GLY A 184 3.54 4.05 18.64
N ALA A 185 2.77 3.51 19.60
CA ALA A 185 1.43 3.99 19.91
C ALA A 185 1.42 5.48 20.28
N HIS A 186 2.26 5.88 21.24
CA HIS A 186 2.38 7.28 21.66
C HIS A 186 2.81 8.18 20.49
N PHE A 187 3.78 7.76 19.67
CA PHE A 187 4.21 8.56 18.54
C PHE A 187 3.10 8.76 17.49
N ILE A 188 2.28 7.74 17.23
CA ILE A 188 1.11 7.84 16.35
C ILE A 188 0.07 8.80 16.94
N GLU A 189 -0.16 8.78 18.25
CA GLU A 189 -1.05 9.74 18.91
C GLU A 189 -0.58 11.19 18.70
N LEU A 190 0.73 11.45 18.85
CA LEU A 190 1.31 12.77 18.59
C LEU A 190 1.13 13.21 17.14
N CYS A 191 1.39 12.32 16.18
CA CYS A 191 1.19 12.62 14.75
C CYS A 191 -0.29 12.89 14.46
N SER A 192 -1.19 12.11 15.04
CA SER A 192 -2.64 12.26 14.87
C SER A 192 -3.15 13.58 15.44
N GLN A 193 -2.68 13.97 16.63
CA GLN A 193 -3.02 15.24 17.26
C GLN A 193 -2.57 16.45 16.44
N ARG A 194 -1.42 16.31 15.75
CA ARG A 194 -0.80 17.39 14.95
C ARG A 194 -1.17 17.32 13.47
N SER A 195 -2.02 16.38 13.07
CA SER A 195 -2.39 16.12 11.67
C SER A 195 -1.18 15.87 10.76
N ILE A 196 -0.14 15.21 11.28
CA ILE A 196 1.08 14.88 10.55
C ILE A 196 0.91 13.49 9.89
N PRO A 197 1.06 13.37 8.56
CA PRO A 197 1.08 12.07 7.87
C PRO A 197 2.12 11.11 8.42
N LEU A 198 1.80 9.82 8.41
CA LEU A 198 2.67 8.75 8.88
C LEU A 198 3.33 8.00 7.71
N VAL A 199 4.63 7.73 7.85
CA VAL A 199 5.39 6.86 6.94
C VAL A 199 5.90 5.67 7.72
N PHE A 200 5.47 4.47 7.34
CA PHE A 200 5.91 3.22 7.94
C PHE A 200 6.99 2.58 7.07
N MET A 201 8.17 2.31 7.63
CA MET A 201 9.24 1.56 6.95
C MET A 201 9.33 0.17 7.57
N GLN A 202 8.77 -0.83 6.86
CA GLN A 202 8.68 -2.20 7.35
C GLN A 202 9.96 -2.99 7.08
N ASN A 203 10.58 -3.44 8.16
CA ASN A 203 11.60 -4.49 8.16
C ASN A 203 11.46 -5.30 9.46
N ILE A 204 10.38 -6.04 9.56
CA ILE A 204 9.92 -6.70 10.78
C ILE A 204 9.84 -8.21 10.63
N THR A 205 10.54 -8.91 11.53
CA THR A 205 10.53 -10.37 11.66
C THR A 205 9.47 -10.89 12.64
N GLY A 206 8.95 -10.04 13.52
CA GLY A 206 7.89 -10.37 14.46
C GLY A 206 8.02 -9.65 15.79
N LEU A 207 7.24 -10.09 16.76
CA LEU A 207 7.38 -9.67 18.16
C LEU A 207 8.29 -10.64 18.91
N MET A 208 8.89 -10.17 20.01
CA MET A 208 9.69 -11.03 20.86
C MET A 208 8.83 -12.12 21.52
N VAL A 209 9.34 -13.35 21.58
CA VAL A 209 8.61 -14.51 22.14
C VAL A 209 9.25 -14.99 23.43
N GLY A 210 8.44 -15.54 24.34
CA GLY A 210 8.91 -16.19 25.56
C GLY A 210 8.04 -15.87 26.78
N ARG A 211 8.05 -16.78 27.77
CA ARG A 211 7.19 -16.70 28.98
C ARG A 211 7.29 -15.36 29.70
N LYS A 212 8.49 -14.78 29.79
CA LYS A 212 8.73 -13.48 30.43
C LYS A 212 7.93 -12.37 29.72
N TYR A 213 8.06 -12.28 28.39
CA TYR A 213 7.42 -11.23 27.59
C TYR A 213 5.89 -11.38 27.54
N GLU A 214 5.39 -12.62 27.51
CA GLU A 214 3.95 -12.89 27.61
C GLU A 214 3.40 -12.42 28.97
N ASN A 215 4.06 -12.78 30.07
CA ASN A 215 3.64 -12.39 31.42
C ASN A 215 3.72 -10.88 31.66
N GLU A 216 4.67 -10.19 31.02
CA GLU A 216 4.78 -8.72 31.05
C GLU A 216 3.69 -8.03 30.19
N GLY A 217 3.00 -8.80 29.35
CA GLY A 217 1.85 -8.35 28.57
C GLY A 217 2.22 -7.84 27.18
N ILE A 218 3.21 -8.42 26.50
CA ILE A 218 3.59 -8.03 25.14
C ILE A 218 2.39 -7.98 24.18
N ALA A 219 1.42 -8.88 24.34
CA ALA A 219 0.18 -8.89 23.58
C ALA A 219 -0.64 -7.58 23.74
N ARG A 220 -0.85 -7.10 24.99
CA ARG A 220 -1.58 -5.83 25.21
C ARG A 220 -0.77 -4.61 24.76
N HIS A 221 0.55 -4.66 24.84
CA HIS A 221 1.41 -3.57 24.37
C HIS A 221 1.39 -3.47 22.83
N GLY A 222 1.52 -4.61 22.14
CA GLY A 222 1.31 -4.71 20.69
C GLY A 222 -0.09 -4.24 20.28
N ALA A 223 -1.13 -4.64 21.02
CA ALA A 223 -2.50 -4.21 20.76
C ALA A 223 -2.67 -2.69 20.81
N LYS A 224 -1.98 -1.97 21.72
CA LYS A 224 -2.02 -0.50 21.74
C LYS A 224 -1.53 0.10 20.41
N MET A 225 -0.42 -0.41 19.88
CA MET A 225 0.12 0.06 18.59
C MET A 225 -0.85 -0.22 17.45
N VAL A 226 -1.42 -1.42 17.40
CA VAL A 226 -2.41 -1.81 16.39
C VAL A 226 -3.66 -0.92 16.48
N THR A 227 -4.17 -0.64 17.68
CA THR A 227 -5.29 0.29 17.88
C THR A 227 -4.95 1.67 17.32
N ALA A 228 -3.75 2.19 17.61
CA ALA A 228 -3.32 3.50 17.12
C ALA A 228 -3.24 3.55 15.58
N VAL A 229 -2.64 2.53 14.96
CA VAL A 229 -2.55 2.39 13.49
C VAL A 229 -3.92 2.29 12.83
N ALA A 230 -4.81 1.48 13.41
CA ALA A 230 -6.13 1.23 12.85
C ALA A 230 -7.06 2.43 12.90
N THR A 231 -6.91 3.29 13.91
CA THR A 231 -7.86 4.38 14.19
C THR A 231 -7.37 5.77 13.82
N THR A 232 -6.09 5.93 13.49
CA THR A 232 -5.58 7.22 13.03
C THR A 232 -6.15 7.63 11.67
N GLU A 233 -6.62 8.87 11.60
CA GLU A 233 -7.19 9.50 10.39
C GLU A 233 -6.14 10.21 9.53
N VAL A 234 -4.91 10.37 10.02
CA VAL A 234 -3.84 10.95 9.20
C VAL A 234 -3.48 10.00 8.06
N PRO A 235 -3.08 10.54 6.89
CA PRO A 235 -2.62 9.70 5.79
C PRO A 235 -1.47 8.80 6.24
N LYS A 236 -1.57 7.51 5.95
CA LYS A 236 -0.51 6.52 6.20
C LYS A 236 0.06 6.08 4.86
N ILE A 237 1.37 6.12 4.70
CA ILE A 237 2.11 5.49 3.59
C ILE A 237 2.97 4.38 4.17
N THR A 238 2.97 3.21 3.55
CA THR A 238 3.78 2.06 4.00
C THR A 238 4.80 1.72 2.92
N MET A 239 6.05 1.50 3.32
CA MET A 239 7.16 1.08 2.47
C MET A 239 7.80 -0.16 3.08
N LEU A 240 7.73 -1.30 2.40
CA LEU A 240 8.42 -2.52 2.80
C LEU A 240 9.86 -2.45 2.30
N VAL A 241 10.79 -2.21 3.21
CA VAL A 241 12.24 -2.10 2.94
C VAL A 241 13.00 -3.37 3.29
N GLY A 242 12.30 -4.38 3.83
CA GLY A 242 12.84 -5.69 4.16
C GLY A 242 11.73 -6.71 4.46
N GLY A 243 11.79 -7.33 5.64
CA GLY A 243 10.78 -8.32 6.06
C GLY A 243 9.44 -7.71 6.46
N SER A 244 8.35 -8.43 6.19
CA SER A 244 7.01 -8.13 6.69
C SER A 244 6.34 -9.43 7.14
N PHE A 245 6.58 -9.81 8.39
CA PHE A 245 6.15 -11.11 8.92
C PHE A 245 5.15 -11.00 10.08
N GLY A 246 4.10 -11.83 10.01
CA GLY A 246 3.15 -12.07 11.11
C GLY A 246 2.53 -10.81 11.70
N ALA A 247 2.40 -10.79 13.03
CA ALA A 247 1.78 -9.67 13.75
C ALA A 247 2.57 -8.34 13.64
N GLY A 248 3.85 -8.39 13.24
CA GLY A 248 4.63 -7.20 12.94
C GLY A 248 4.07 -6.40 11.77
N ASN A 249 3.55 -7.09 10.73
CA ASN A 249 2.87 -6.45 9.61
C ASN A 249 1.69 -5.57 10.07
N TYR A 250 0.95 -6.04 11.08
CA TYR A 250 -0.23 -5.35 11.58
C TYR A 250 0.13 -4.06 12.32
N GLY A 251 1.09 -4.15 13.25
CA GLY A 251 1.57 -3.00 14.02
C GLY A 251 2.26 -1.95 13.16
N MET A 252 2.75 -2.29 11.97
CA MET A 252 3.44 -1.38 11.06
C MET A 252 2.58 -0.92 9.87
N ALA A 253 1.25 -0.94 10.00
CA ALA A 253 0.31 -0.49 8.97
C ALA A 253 0.39 -1.27 7.64
N GLY A 254 0.37 -2.61 7.71
CA GLY A 254 0.23 -3.47 6.54
C GLY A 254 -1.10 -3.29 5.79
N ARG A 255 -1.29 -4.05 4.70
CA ARG A 255 -2.39 -3.85 3.74
C ARG A 255 -3.79 -3.76 4.36
N ALA A 256 -4.05 -4.55 5.41
CA ALA A 256 -5.33 -4.58 6.12
C ALA A 256 -5.66 -3.28 6.91
N TYR A 257 -4.68 -2.39 7.10
CA TYR A 257 -4.84 -1.14 7.87
C TYR A 257 -4.98 0.09 6.96
N SER A 258 -5.31 -0.15 5.69
CA SER A 258 -5.66 0.87 4.70
C SER A 258 -4.68 2.05 4.65
N PRO A 259 -3.35 1.83 4.51
CA PRO A 259 -2.48 2.91 4.06
C PRO A 259 -2.96 3.42 2.70
N ARG A 260 -2.78 4.72 2.44
CA ARG A 260 -3.17 5.33 1.16
C ARG A 260 -2.39 4.72 0.00
N PHE A 261 -1.14 4.37 0.26
CA PHE A 261 -0.29 3.58 -0.62
C PHE A 261 0.59 2.64 0.20
N LEU A 262 0.79 1.43 -0.30
CA LEU A 262 1.73 0.45 0.22
C LEU A 262 2.68 0.03 -0.90
N TRP A 263 3.96 0.37 -0.76
CA TRP A 263 5.00 0.07 -1.73
C TRP A 263 5.96 -0.96 -1.18
N THR A 264 6.64 -1.70 -2.05
CA THR A 264 7.61 -2.71 -1.63
C THR A 264 8.92 -2.63 -2.40
N TRP A 265 10.03 -2.94 -1.74
CA TRP A 265 11.33 -3.04 -2.40
C TRP A 265 11.57 -4.43 -3.02
N PRO A 266 12.49 -4.58 -3.98
CA PRO A 266 12.76 -5.86 -4.63
C PRO A 266 13.37 -6.92 -3.70
N ASN A 267 14.04 -6.50 -2.62
CA ASN A 267 14.61 -7.41 -1.60
C ASN A 267 13.59 -7.83 -0.53
N SER A 268 12.41 -7.23 -0.51
CA SER A 268 11.41 -7.49 0.54
C SER A 268 10.92 -8.94 0.55
N ARG A 269 10.36 -9.37 1.68
CA ARG A 269 9.63 -10.64 1.81
C ARG A 269 8.41 -10.47 2.70
N ILE A 270 7.28 -11.03 2.31
CA ILE A 270 6.02 -10.95 3.07
C ILE A 270 5.36 -12.33 3.25
N SER A 271 5.08 -12.72 4.50
CA SER A 271 4.34 -13.95 4.79
C SER A 271 3.83 -13.97 6.23
N VAL A 272 3.03 -14.98 6.59
CA VAL A 272 2.52 -15.14 7.96
C VAL A 272 3.65 -15.35 8.99
N MET A 273 4.74 -15.99 8.58
CA MET A 273 5.99 -16.19 9.34
C MET A 273 7.12 -16.58 8.37
N GLY A 274 8.36 -16.69 8.85
CA GLY A 274 9.46 -17.16 8.00
C GLY A 274 9.30 -18.63 7.56
N GLY A 275 9.74 -18.97 6.35
CA GLY A 275 9.60 -20.33 5.81
C GLY A 275 10.26 -21.41 6.66
N GLU A 276 11.49 -21.15 7.13
CA GLU A 276 12.21 -22.03 8.06
C GLU A 276 11.46 -22.23 9.39
N GLN A 277 10.84 -21.16 9.90
CA GLN A 277 10.07 -21.20 11.13
C GLN A 277 8.80 -22.04 10.95
N ALA A 278 8.06 -21.84 9.86
CA ALA A 278 6.87 -22.62 9.55
C ALA A 278 7.20 -24.10 9.39
N ALA A 279 8.23 -24.42 8.61
CA ALA A 279 8.68 -25.79 8.40
C ALA A 279 9.15 -26.43 9.72
N GLY A 280 9.86 -25.68 10.56
CA GLY A 280 10.29 -26.15 11.88
C GLY A 280 9.13 -26.53 12.80
N VAL A 281 8.11 -25.67 12.89
CA VAL A 281 6.91 -25.96 13.72
C VAL A 281 6.18 -27.22 13.23
N LEU A 282 5.99 -27.35 11.91
CA LEU A 282 5.37 -28.54 11.33
C LEU A 282 6.19 -29.81 11.59
N ALA A 283 7.52 -29.70 11.52
CA ALA A 283 8.42 -30.80 11.82
C ALA A 283 8.32 -31.22 13.29
N THR A 284 8.31 -30.30 14.24
CA THR A 284 8.16 -30.61 15.68
C THR A 284 6.87 -31.38 15.95
N VAL A 285 5.73 -30.91 15.42
CA VAL A 285 4.43 -31.59 15.62
C VAL A 285 4.44 -33.00 15.02
N LYS A 286 5.05 -33.18 13.84
CA LYS A 286 5.18 -34.49 13.21
C LYS A 286 6.07 -35.43 14.02
N ARG A 287 7.21 -34.95 14.52
CA ARG A 287 8.14 -35.70 15.37
C ARG A 287 7.45 -36.21 16.63
N GLU A 288 6.77 -35.33 17.36
CA GLU A 288 6.00 -35.69 18.56
C GLU A 288 4.92 -36.74 18.25
N GLY A 289 4.26 -36.62 17.10
CA GLY A 289 3.28 -37.59 16.64
C GLY A 289 3.86 -38.99 16.39
N ILE A 290 5.04 -39.06 15.77
CA ILE A 290 5.77 -40.32 15.47
C ILE A 290 6.31 -40.95 16.77
N GLU A 291 6.96 -40.16 17.62
CA GLU A 291 7.57 -40.63 18.87
C GLU A 291 6.51 -41.15 19.84
N ARG A 292 5.31 -40.54 19.87
CA ARG A 292 4.18 -40.99 20.70
C ARG A 292 3.69 -42.40 20.35
N VAL A 293 3.85 -42.86 19.11
CA VAL A 293 3.49 -44.22 18.68
C VAL A 293 4.69 -45.17 18.66
N GLY A 294 5.83 -44.74 19.24
CA GLY A 294 7.05 -45.55 19.35
C GLY A 294 7.92 -45.58 18.09
N GLY A 295 7.65 -44.71 17.12
CA GLY A 295 8.48 -44.58 15.92
C GLY A 295 9.71 -43.69 16.13
N THR A 296 10.62 -43.71 15.15
CA THR A 296 11.75 -42.79 15.06
C THR A 296 11.67 -42.00 13.75
N TRP A 297 12.29 -40.82 13.72
CA TRP A 297 12.28 -39.95 12.53
C TRP A 297 13.67 -39.36 12.31
N SER A 298 14.28 -39.70 11.18
CA SER A 298 15.67 -39.35 10.89
C SER A 298 15.82 -37.87 10.50
N PRO A 299 17.01 -37.26 10.68
CA PRO A 299 17.28 -35.91 10.23
C PRO A 299 17.06 -35.69 8.73
N GLU A 300 17.35 -36.71 7.90
CA GLU A 300 17.15 -36.67 6.45
C GLU A 300 15.66 -36.66 6.08
N GLU A 301 14.86 -37.50 6.75
CA GLU A 301 13.40 -37.52 6.57
C GLU A 301 12.75 -36.21 7.06
N GLU A 302 13.31 -35.59 8.11
CA GLU A 302 12.90 -34.26 8.56
C GLU A 302 13.23 -33.19 7.51
N ALA A 303 14.45 -33.20 6.95
CA ALA A 303 14.84 -32.25 5.92
C ALA A 303 13.95 -32.34 4.67
N GLU A 304 13.69 -33.56 4.17
CA GLU A 304 12.78 -33.81 3.04
C GLU A 304 11.35 -33.34 3.32
N PHE A 305 10.87 -33.49 4.56
CA PHE A 305 9.56 -33.01 4.96
C PHE A 305 9.48 -31.48 5.04
N LYS A 306 10.55 -30.82 5.51
CA LYS A 306 10.61 -29.35 5.63
C LYS A 306 10.74 -28.67 4.26
N ARG A 307 11.48 -29.27 3.32
CA ARG A 307 11.76 -28.70 1.99
C ARG A 307 10.55 -28.12 1.25
N PRO A 308 9.43 -28.84 1.03
CA PRO A 308 8.30 -28.29 0.28
C PRO A 308 7.66 -27.07 0.95
N THR A 309 7.68 -27.01 2.29
CA THR A 309 7.18 -25.84 3.03
C THR A 309 8.09 -24.64 2.82
N ILE A 310 9.41 -24.84 2.90
CA ILE A 310 10.40 -23.77 2.69
C ILE A 310 10.28 -23.19 1.27
N GLU A 311 10.22 -24.05 0.25
CA GLU A 311 10.08 -23.67 -1.15
C GLU A 311 8.76 -22.91 -1.42
N MET A 312 7.66 -23.37 -0.82
CA MET A 312 6.37 -22.69 -0.89
C MET A 312 6.47 -21.27 -0.31
N PHE A 313 7.08 -21.12 0.86
CA PHE A 313 7.24 -19.82 1.50
C PHE A 313 8.17 -18.89 0.71
N GLU A 314 9.28 -19.39 0.17
CA GLU A 314 10.18 -18.56 -0.66
C GLU A 314 9.42 -18.02 -1.89
N THR A 315 8.64 -18.87 -2.56
CA THR A 315 7.85 -18.48 -3.72
C THR A 315 6.77 -17.47 -3.38
N GLN A 316 5.97 -17.76 -2.34
CA GLN A 316 4.80 -16.93 -1.99
C GLN A 316 5.17 -15.63 -1.28
N SER A 317 6.35 -15.57 -0.64
CA SER A 317 6.82 -14.36 0.04
C SER A 317 7.59 -13.40 -0.86
N HIS A 318 7.93 -13.82 -2.09
CA HIS A 318 8.62 -12.99 -3.06
C HIS A 318 7.76 -11.77 -3.48
N PRO A 319 8.35 -10.56 -3.66
CA PRO A 319 7.58 -9.35 -3.96
C PRO A 319 6.80 -9.44 -5.27
N LEU A 320 7.31 -10.15 -6.28
CA LEU A 320 6.56 -10.41 -7.52
C LEU A 320 5.27 -11.20 -7.28
N TYR A 321 5.27 -12.14 -6.32
CA TYR A 321 4.08 -12.92 -5.99
C TYR A 321 3.01 -12.04 -5.32
N ALA A 322 3.44 -11.17 -4.41
CA ALA A 322 2.60 -10.21 -3.69
C ALA A 322 2.01 -9.14 -4.63
N SER A 323 2.85 -8.54 -5.47
CA SER A 323 2.45 -7.46 -6.39
C SER A 323 1.50 -7.96 -7.47
N ALA A 324 1.70 -9.19 -7.97
CA ALA A 324 0.75 -9.85 -8.89
C ALA A 324 -0.66 -10.06 -8.29
N ARG A 325 -0.82 -9.88 -6.98
CA ARG A 325 -2.09 -10.05 -6.23
C ARG A 325 -2.55 -8.76 -5.56
N LEU A 326 -1.92 -7.62 -5.87
CA LEU A 326 -2.25 -6.30 -5.33
C LEU A 326 -2.20 -6.23 -3.78
N TRP A 327 -1.32 -7.04 -3.17
CA TRP A 327 -1.02 -6.93 -1.74
C TRP A 327 -0.24 -5.65 -1.44
N ASP A 328 0.57 -5.22 -2.40
CA ASP A 328 1.18 -3.91 -2.54
C ASP A 328 0.64 -3.20 -3.79
N ASP A 329 0.91 -1.90 -3.90
CA ASP A 329 0.56 -1.05 -5.04
C ASP A 329 1.68 -1.00 -6.09
N GLY A 330 2.80 -1.69 -5.84
CA GLY A 330 3.91 -1.82 -6.77
C GLY A 330 5.27 -2.07 -6.10
N ILE A 331 6.16 -2.72 -6.85
CA ILE A 331 7.58 -2.84 -6.52
C ILE A 331 8.30 -1.57 -6.99
N VAL A 332 9.05 -0.94 -6.10
CA VAL A 332 9.77 0.31 -6.38
C VAL A 332 11.27 0.13 -6.24
N ASP A 333 12.04 0.83 -7.07
CA ASP A 333 13.48 0.94 -6.90
C ASP A 333 13.79 1.63 -5.55
N PRO A 334 14.61 1.03 -4.66
CA PRO A 334 14.95 1.62 -3.36
C PRO A 334 15.43 3.07 -3.44
N ARG A 335 16.16 3.42 -4.51
CA ARG A 335 16.72 4.76 -4.75
C ARG A 335 15.65 5.80 -5.05
N LYS A 336 14.48 5.37 -5.55
CA LYS A 336 13.33 6.22 -5.85
C LYS A 336 12.34 6.35 -4.70
N THR A 337 12.64 5.77 -3.53
CA THR A 337 11.80 5.83 -2.33
C THR A 337 11.35 7.26 -2.01
N ARG A 338 12.28 8.23 -1.99
CA ARG A 338 11.99 9.64 -1.70
C ARG A 338 10.93 10.22 -2.65
N ALA A 339 11.12 10.05 -3.96
CA ALA A 339 10.20 10.56 -4.97
C ALA A 339 8.82 9.90 -4.88
N VAL A 340 8.77 8.58 -4.68
CA VAL A 340 7.53 7.82 -4.50
C VAL A 340 6.78 8.29 -3.26
N LEU A 341 7.47 8.49 -2.13
CA LEU A 341 6.88 9.01 -0.90
C LEU A 341 6.34 10.43 -1.09
N GLY A 342 7.12 11.34 -1.68
CA GLY A 342 6.69 12.72 -1.93
C GLY A 342 5.44 12.81 -2.81
N LEU A 343 5.38 12.02 -3.89
CA LEU A 343 4.20 11.93 -4.75
C LEU A 343 2.99 11.30 -4.02
N SER A 344 3.22 10.24 -3.25
CA SER A 344 2.18 9.57 -2.46
C SER A 344 1.55 10.53 -1.43
N LEU A 345 2.38 11.30 -0.73
CA LEU A 345 1.96 12.31 0.25
C LEU A 345 1.17 13.43 -0.42
N SER A 346 1.72 14.00 -1.51
CA SER A 346 1.06 15.07 -2.27
C SER A 346 -0.30 14.64 -2.84
N ALA A 347 -0.43 13.38 -3.29
CA ALA A 347 -1.69 12.81 -3.73
C ALA A 347 -2.67 12.62 -2.57
N ALA A 348 -2.24 11.98 -1.48
CA ALA A 348 -3.07 11.69 -0.32
C ALA A 348 -3.66 12.93 0.36
N LEU A 349 -2.90 14.04 0.35
CA LEU A 349 -3.28 15.33 0.94
C LEU A 349 -4.20 16.18 0.06
N ASN A 350 -4.69 15.64 -1.07
CA ASN A 350 -5.85 16.21 -1.77
C ASN A 350 -7.17 15.95 -1.01
N ALA A 351 -7.16 15.09 0.00
CA ALA A 351 -8.27 14.87 0.93
C ALA A 351 -7.99 15.62 2.25
N PRO A 352 -9.01 16.24 2.87
CA PRO A 352 -8.87 16.80 4.21
C PRO A 352 -8.52 15.70 5.23
N ILE A 353 -7.79 16.08 6.27
CA ILE A 353 -7.44 15.18 7.37
C ILE A 353 -8.55 15.29 8.43
N SER A 354 -9.28 14.19 8.65
CA SER A 354 -10.32 14.12 9.68
C SER A 354 -9.71 14.11 11.08
N ALA A 355 -10.49 14.53 12.08
CA ALA A 355 -10.09 14.38 13.47
C ALA A 355 -10.04 12.90 13.86
N THR A 356 -8.92 12.47 14.43
CA THR A 356 -8.73 11.08 14.89
C THR A 356 -9.54 10.82 16.15
N LYS A 357 -10.26 9.69 16.18
CA LYS A 357 -10.93 9.16 17.38
C LYS A 357 -10.41 7.76 17.68
N PHE A 358 -9.50 7.65 18.63
CA PHE A 358 -8.94 6.36 19.03
C PHE A 358 -10.00 5.46 19.66
N GLY A 359 -9.86 4.15 19.42
CA GLY A 359 -10.58 3.13 20.16
C GLY A 359 -10.05 2.96 21.58
N LEU A 360 -10.63 2.02 22.33
CA LEU A 360 -10.15 1.73 23.69
C LEU A 360 -8.73 1.14 23.66
N PHE A 361 -7.81 1.78 24.38
CA PHE A 361 -6.49 1.22 24.64
C PHE A 361 -6.53 0.26 25.83
N ARG A 362 -6.05 -0.97 25.64
CA ARG A 362 -5.90 -1.95 26.73
C ARG A 362 -4.63 -1.62 27.52
N MET A 363 -4.77 -1.03 28.71
CA MET A 363 -3.63 -0.55 29.53
C MET A 363 -2.77 -1.67 30.12
#